data_AF-A0A497UQP3-F1
#
_entry.id   AF-A0A497UQP3-F1
#
_cell.length_a   1.000
_cell.length_b   1.000
_cell.length_c   1.000
_cell.angle_alpha   90.00
_cell.angle_beta   90.00
_cell.angle_gamma   90.00
#
_symmetry.space_group_name_H-M   'P 1'
#
loop_
_entity.id
_entity.type
_entity.pdbx_description
1 polymer ?
#
loop_
_entity_poly.entity_id
_entity_poly.type
_entity_poly.pdbx_seq_one_letter_code
_entity_poly.pdbx_strand_id
1 'polypeptide(L)'
;MYKLVAEAGLQTFPTYTYGKNILRLDGKNSSYKGETLPLGLFALLSALKLMYVFDRKSSKISLENPWLMENTYEMDNRSIGNWIEETISNKKARILIKRTAEAMLCKM
;
A
#
# COMPACT_ATOMS: atom_id res chain seq x y z
N MET A 1 -7.37 -7.28 19.60
CA MET A 1 -6.52 -6.18 20.12
C MET A 1 -7.28 -5.26 21.08
N TYR A 2 -8.26 -4.47 20.63
CA TYR A 2 -8.96 -3.50 21.52
C TYR A 2 -9.66 -4.13 22.73
N LYS A 3 -10.21 -5.34 22.58
CA LYS A 3 -10.77 -6.10 23.70
C LYS A 3 -9.74 -6.35 24.81
N LEU A 4 -8.52 -6.76 24.43
CA LEU A 4 -7.43 -7.03 25.37
C LEU A 4 -6.96 -5.75 26.08
N VAL A 5 -6.94 -4.62 25.38
CA VAL A 5 -6.63 -3.31 25.98
C VAL A 5 -7.64 -2.98 27.08
N ALA A 6 -8.93 -3.18 26.82
CA ALA A 6 -9.98 -2.97 27.80
C ALA A 6 -9.90 -3.95 28.98
N GLU A 7 -9.65 -5.24 28.72
CA GLU A 7 -9.47 -6.27 29.75
C GLU A 7 -8.26 -5.98 30.66
N ALA A 8 -7.21 -5.34 30.13
CA ALA A 8 -6.04 -4.91 30.88
C ALA A 8 -6.25 -3.58 31.66
N GLY A 9 -7.43 -2.96 31.59
CA GLY A 9 -7.70 -1.66 32.22
C GLY A 9 -6.95 -0.48 31.57
N LEU A 10 -6.48 -0.65 30.34
CA LEU A 10 -5.74 0.37 29.58
C LEU A 10 -6.69 1.18 28.69
N GLN A 11 -6.22 2.34 28.22
CA GLN A 11 -6.97 3.22 27.32
C GLN A 11 -6.13 3.56 26.08
N THR A 12 -6.82 3.81 24.96
CA THR A 12 -6.21 4.39 23.76
C THR A 12 -6.41 5.91 23.73
N PHE A 13 -5.61 6.58 22.93
CA PHE A 13 -5.76 8.00 22.62
C PHE A 13 -5.65 8.21 21.11
N PRO A 14 -6.26 9.27 20.54
CA PRO A 14 -6.22 9.49 19.11
C PRO A 14 -4.81 9.87 18.64
N THR A 15 -4.40 9.30 17.49
CA THR A 15 -3.20 9.76 16.79
C THR A 15 -3.41 11.18 16.28
N TYR A 16 -2.42 12.05 16.45
CA TYR A 16 -2.47 13.43 15.94
C TYR A 16 -2.45 13.43 14.40
N THR A 17 -3.56 13.84 13.78
CA THR A 17 -3.74 13.87 12.32
C THR A 17 -4.10 15.27 11.80
N TYR A 18 -3.98 16.30 12.63
CA TYR A 18 -4.30 17.67 12.25
C TYR A 18 -3.18 18.31 11.43
N GLY A 19 -3.57 19.15 10.46
CA GLY A 19 -2.65 19.94 9.64
C GLY A 19 -2.47 19.40 8.22
N LYS A 20 -1.28 19.61 7.67
CA LYS A 20 -0.91 19.16 6.32
C LYS A 20 0.00 17.94 6.42
N ASN A 21 -0.27 16.95 5.59
CA ASN A 21 0.63 15.84 5.35
C ASN A 21 1.76 16.28 4.42
N ILE A 22 2.93 15.67 4.55
CA ILE A 22 4.08 15.90 3.68
C ILE A 22 4.38 14.62 2.90
N LEU A 23 4.42 14.74 1.58
CA LEU A 23 4.93 13.71 0.69
C LEU A 23 6.32 14.14 0.21
N ARG A 24 7.36 13.38 0.54
CA ARG A 24 8.68 13.51 -0.09
C ARG A 24 8.85 12.42 -1.13
N LEU A 25 8.80 12.79 -2.41
CA LEU A 25 8.91 11.86 -3.52
C LEU A 25 9.94 12.37 -4.52
N ASP A 26 10.90 11.51 -4.90
CA ASP A 26 11.94 11.84 -5.89
C ASP A 26 12.69 13.14 -5.56
N GLY A 27 13.06 13.29 -4.27
CA GLY A 27 13.79 14.46 -3.76
C GLY A 27 12.94 15.72 -3.56
N LYS A 28 11.66 15.72 -3.93
CA LYS A 28 10.77 16.89 -3.80
C LYS A 28 9.78 16.72 -2.66
N ASN A 29 9.60 17.77 -1.86
CA ASN A 29 8.58 17.84 -0.83
C ASN A 29 7.30 18.46 -1.40
N SER A 30 6.14 17.93 -1.04
CA SER A 30 4.83 18.50 -1.37
C SER A 30 3.91 18.36 -0.16
N SER A 31 3.23 19.44 0.20
CA SER A 31 2.24 19.43 1.27
C SER A 31 0.85 19.19 0.71
N TYR A 32 0.04 18.39 1.39
CA TYR A 32 -1.35 18.11 1.01
C TYR A 32 -2.26 18.01 2.23
N LYS A 33 -3.57 18.08 2.02
CA LYS A 33 -4.61 17.89 3.04
C LYS A 33 -5.58 16.82 2.55
N GLY A 34 -6.09 16.00 3.47
CA GLY A 34 -6.95 14.87 3.14
C GLY A 34 -6.15 13.70 2.55
N GLU A 35 -6.83 12.88 1.75
CA GLU A 35 -6.32 11.59 1.27
C GLU A 35 -5.66 11.68 -0.11
N THR A 36 -5.97 12.71 -0.89
CA THR A 36 -5.48 12.84 -2.27
C THR A 36 -4.02 13.27 -2.30
N LEU A 37 -3.14 12.37 -2.75
CA LEU A 37 -1.71 12.63 -2.89
C LEU A 37 -1.40 13.60 -4.05
N PRO A 38 -0.43 14.52 -3.88
CA PRO A 38 -0.09 15.52 -4.90
C PRO A 38 0.83 14.95 -6.01
N LEU A 39 0.37 13.92 -6.73
CA LEU A 39 1.18 13.22 -7.75
C LEU A 39 0.95 13.71 -9.19
N GLY A 40 -0.20 14.36 -9.44
CA GLY A 40 -0.73 14.66 -10.76
C GLY A 40 -1.69 13.58 -11.27
N LEU A 41 -2.64 13.97 -12.13
CA LEU A 41 -3.79 13.13 -12.54
C LEU A 41 -3.38 11.75 -13.08
N PHE A 42 -2.45 11.69 -14.04
CA PHE A 42 -2.04 10.42 -14.65
C PHE A 42 -1.34 9.48 -13.67
N ALA A 43 -0.56 10.02 -12.73
CA ALA A 43 0.09 9.21 -11.70
C ALA A 43 -0.94 8.67 -10.69
N LEU A 44 -1.92 9.49 -10.30
CA LEU A 44 -3.03 9.06 -9.45
C LEU A 44 -3.84 7.94 -10.10
N LEU A 45 -4.25 8.10 -11.36
CA LEU A 45 -4.99 7.07 -12.09
C LEU A 45 -4.20 5.76 -12.22
N SER A 46 -2.88 5.85 -12.46
CA SER A 46 -2.02 4.69 -12.51
C SER A 46 -1.90 3.97 -11.15
N ALA A 47 -1.86 4.71 -10.04
CA ALA A 47 -1.84 4.13 -8.69
C ALA A 47 -3.19 3.50 -8.34
N LEU A 48 -4.31 4.17 -8.65
CA LEU A 48 -5.67 3.66 -8.47
C LEU A 48 -5.89 2.37 -9.24
N LYS A 49 -5.41 2.29 -10.49
CA LYS A 49 -5.47 1.05 -11.29
C LYS A 49 -4.76 -0.10 -10.60
N LEU A 50 -3.57 0.13 -10.05
CA LEU A 50 -2.84 -0.91 -9.33
C LEU A 50 -3.59 -1.34 -8.07
N MET A 51 -4.06 -0.39 -7.24
CA MET A 51 -4.81 -0.71 -6.02
C MET A 51 -6.05 -1.55 -6.35
N TYR A 52 -6.78 -1.19 -7.40
CA TYR A 52 -7.91 -1.99 -7.88
C TYR A 52 -7.51 -3.42 -8.29
N VAL A 53 -6.40 -3.60 -9.02
CA VAL A 53 -5.91 -4.93 -9.39
C VAL A 53 -5.45 -5.72 -8.15
N PHE A 54 -4.80 -5.06 -7.20
CA PHE A 54 -4.37 -5.65 -5.94
C PHE A 54 -5.56 -6.13 -5.11
N ASP A 55 -6.57 -5.29 -4.92
CA ASP A 55 -7.79 -5.61 -4.17
C ASP A 55 -8.56 -6.76 -4.82
N ARG A 56 -8.66 -6.75 -6.15
CA ARG A 56 -9.31 -7.84 -6.91
C ARG A 56 -8.56 -9.16 -6.79
N LYS A 57 -7.23 -9.14 -6.71
CA LYS A 57 -6.43 -10.36 -6.51
C LYS A 57 -6.50 -10.84 -5.06
N SER A 58 -6.30 -9.94 -4.09
CA SER A 58 -6.29 -10.26 -2.66
C SER A 58 -7.64 -10.77 -2.16
N SER A 59 -8.76 -10.24 -2.66
CA SER A 59 -10.12 -10.69 -2.32
C SER A 59 -10.41 -12.15 -2.70
N LYS A 60 -9.59 -12.77 -3.54
CA LYS A 60 -9.72 -14.20 -3.88
C LYS A 60 -8.91 -15.10 -2.96
N ILE A 61 -7.96 -14.56 -2.21
CA ILE A 61 -7.04 -15.30 -1.35
C ILE A 61 -7.77 -15.80 -0.11
N SER A 62 -7.81 -17.12 0.11
CA SER A 62 -8.25 -17.70 1.38
C SER A 62 -7.29 -17.25 2.48
N LEU A 63 -7.83 -16.73 3.58
CA LEU A 63 -7.03 -16.30 4.73
C LEU A 63 -6.46 -17.49 5.49
N GLU A 64 -7.15 -18.62 5.45
CA GLU A 64 -6.82 -19.84 6.18
C GLU A 64 -5.86 -20.73 5.37
N ASN A 65 -6.10 -20.85 4.06
CA ASN A 65 -5.36 -21.75 3.19
C ASN A 65 -4.89 -21.06 1.89
N PRO A 66 -4.10 -19.97 1.98
CA PRO A 66 -3.66 -19.21 0.81
C PRO A 66 -2.87 -20.05 -0.21
N TRP A 67 -2.20 -21.13 0.23
CA TRP A 67 -1.42 -22.02 -0.62
C TRP A 67 -2.25 -22.97 -1.50
N LEU A 68 -3.56 -23.12 -1.24
CA LEU A 68 -4.44 -24.02 -2.00
C LEU A 68 -5.09 -23.35 -3.21
N MET A 69 -4.81 -22.08 -3.47
CA MET A 69 -5.41 -21.38 -4.58
C MET A 69 -4.92 -21.84 -5.96
N GLU A 70 -5.73 -21.58 -6.97
CA GLU A 70 -5.28 -21.66 -8.35
C GLU A 70 -4.17 -20.63 -8.62
N ASN A 71 -3.13 -21.04 -9.36
CA ASN A 71 -1.96 -20.20 -9.70
C ASN A 71 -1.11 -19.73 -8.52
N THR A 72 -1.22 -20.34 -7.34
CA THR A 72 -0.40 -19.97 -6.16
C THR A 72 1.09 -20.04 -6.46
N TYR A 73 1.55 -21.08 -7.16
CA TYR A 73 2.96 -21.24 -7.51
C TYR A 73 3.51 -20.07 -8.34
N GLU A 74 2.75 -19.58 -9.33
CA GLU A 74 3.18 -18.44 -10.15
C GLU A 74 3.20 -17.15 -9.33
N MET A 75 2.19 -16.95 -8.48
CA MET A 75 2.10 -15.77 -7.63
C MET A 75 3.20 -15.72 -6.56
N ASP A 76 3.52 -16.87 -5.96
CA ASP A 76 4.50 -16.98 -4.87
C ASP A 76 5.95 -16.96 -5.38
N ASN A 77 6.20 -17.45 -6.61
CA ASN A 77 7.52 -17.33 -7.25
C ASN A 77 7.84 -15.93 -7.79
N ARG A 78 6.95 -14.97 -7.58
CA ARG A 78 7.11 -13.61 -8.09
C ARG A 78 7.28 -12.62 -6.94
N SER A 79 8.38 -11.88 -6.95
CA SER A 79 8.56 -10.79 -5.99
C SER A 79 7.56 -9.66 -6.24
N ILE A 80 7.11 -9.01 -5.16
CA ILE A 80 6.23 -7.84 -5.25
C ILE A 80 6.89 -6.70 -6.04
N GLY A 81 8.22 -6.57 -5.96
CA GLY A 81 9.01 -5.61 -6.74
C GLY A 81 8.87 -5.83 -8.25
N ASN A 82 9.05 -7.07 -8.73
CA ASN A 82 8.89 -7.40 -10.15
C ASN A 82 7.44 -7.18 -10.61
N TRP A 83 6.48 -7.56 -9.76
CA TRP A 83 5.06 -7.32 -10.05
C TRP A 83 4.72 -5.82 -10.21
N ILE A 84 5.27 -4.96 -9.35
CA ILE A 84 5.10 -3.50 -9.43
C ILE A 84 5.72 -2.93 -10.71
N GLU A 85 6.96 -3.33 -11.06
CA GLU A 85 7.66 -2.84 -12.26
C GLU A 85 6.89 -3.18 -13.54
N GLU A 86 6.34 -4.38 -13.65
CA GLU A 86 5.58 -4.82 -14.83
C GLU A 86 4.17 -4.23 -14.89
N THR A 87 3.54 -3.96 -13.74
CA THR A 87 2.14 -3.52 -13.71
C THR A 87 1.97 -2.00 -13.88
N ILE A 88 2.95 -1.20 -13.44
CA ILE A 88 2.84 0.27 -13.40
C ILE A 88 3.75 0.92 -14.43
N SER A 89 3.18 1.57 -15.44
CA SER A 89 3.97 2.31 -16.45
C SER A 89 4.35 3.73 -16.00
N ASN A 90 3.57 4.38 -15.13
CA ASN A 90 3.87 5.75 -14.69
C ASN A 90 4.97 5.79 -13.61
N LYS A 91 6.08 6.49 -13.89
CA LYS A 91 7.25 6.56 -13.01
C LYS A 91 6.92 7.05 -11.59
N LYS A 92 6.13 8.13 -11.43
CA LYS A 92 5.80 8.68 -10.09
C LYS A 92 4.95 7.73 -9.28
N ALA A 93 3.94 7.12 -9.91
CA ALA A 93 3.10 6.12 -9.28
C ALA A 93 3.95 4.91 -8.84
N ARG A 94 4.87 4.46 -9.70
CA ARG A 94 5.75 3.33 -9.40
C ARG A 94 6.65 3.59 -8.22
N ILE A 95 7.33 4.74 -8.18
CA ILE A 95 8.18 5.12 -7.04
C ILE A 95 7.35 5.15 -5.76
N LEU A 96 6.17 5.78 -5.78
CA LEU A 96 5.31 5.85 -4.61
C LEU A 96 4.97 4.46 -4.08
N ILE A 97 4.40 3.60 -4.94
CA ILE A 97 3.96 2.26 -4.54
C ILE A 97 5.14 1.41 -4.06
N LYS A 98 6.29 1.48 -4.73
CA LYS A 98 7.49 0.76 -4.31
C LYS A 98 7.93 1.19 -2.90
N ARG A 99 7.95 2.49 -2.60
CA ARG A 99 8.27 2.99 -1.25
C ARG A 99 7.25 2.56 -0.22
N THR A 100 5.96 2.53 -0.57
CA THR A 100 4.92 2.01 0.33
C THR A 100 5.11 0.53 0.63
N ALA A 101 5.43 -0.28 -0.39
CA ALA A 101 5.71 -1.71 -0.21
C ALA A 101 6.96 -1.93 0.67
N GLU A 102 8.04 -1.19 0.45
CA GLU A 102 9.26 -1.23 1.28
C GLU A 102 8.98 -0.87 2.76
N ALA A 103 8.06 0.07 3.01
CA ALA A 103 7.67 0.46 4.36
C ALA A 103 6.85 -0.62 5.09
N MET A 104 6.14 -1.48 4.36
CA MET A 104 5.32 -2.55 4.91
C MET A 104 6.08 -3.88 5.05
N LEU A 105 6.92 -4.23 4.07
CA LEU A 105 7.47 -5.59 3.89
C LEU A 105 8.98 -5.70 4.14
N CYS A 106 9.61 -4.67 4.70
CA CYS A 106 11.06 -4.46 4.72
C CYS A 106 11.66 -4.16 3.33
N LYS A 107 12.90 -3.65 3.33
CA LYS A 107 13.59 -3.18 2.12
C LYS A 107 13.76 -4.35 1.14
N MET A 108 13.12 -4.22 -0.02
CA MET A 108 13.25 -5.13 -1.17
C MET A 108 14.60 -4.98 -1.86
#